data_AF-A0A6F9CGK2-F1
#
_entry.id   AF-A0A6F9CGK2-F1
#
_cell.length_a   1.000
_cell.length_b   1.000
_cell.length_c   1.000
_cell.angle_alpha   90.00
_cell.angle_beta   90.00
_cell.angle_gamma   90.00
#
_symmetry.space_group_name_H-M   'P 1'
#
loop_
_entity.id
_entity.type
_entity.pdbx_description
1 polymer ?
#
loop_
_entity_poly.entity_id
_entity_poly.type
_entity_poly.pdbx_seq_one_letter_code
_entity_poly.pdbx_strand_id
1 'polypeptide(L)'
;EFSLLRLDDVPSELVNILGFSVFNRTHPFFQDFLLSLNRSWQENCDHAPFAGTPLSSALLFDAVHAVVAAVQELNRSQNVGATQLSCKSSKIWEHGTSLMNYLRMVELEGLTGHIEFNSKGQRSNYALRIMQNSRDGLRQVK
;
A
#
# COMPACT_ATOMS: atom_id res chain seq x y z
N GLU A 1 15.22 -3.13 -4.29
CA GLU A 1 14.36 -1.94 -4.48
C GLU A 1 13.76 -1.99 -5.87
N PHE A 2 12.50 -1.59 -6.05
CA PHE A 2 11.91 -1.47 -7.39
C PHE A 2 12.03 -0.02 -7.84
N SER A 3 12.96 0.27 -8.76
CA SER A 3 13.14 1.61 -9.31
C SER A 3 11.90 2.03 -10.10
N LEU A 4 11.47 3.28 -9.91
CA LEU A 4 10.39 3.86 -10.72
C LEU A 4 10.92 4.11 -12.13
N LEU A 5 10.30 3.47 -13.13
CA LEU A 5 10.62 3.65 -14.54
C LEU A 5 9.57 4.56 -15.19
N ARG A 6 10.03 5.56 -15.94
CA ARG A 6 9.19 6.33 -16.84
C ARG A 6 9.34 5.82 -18.27
N LEU A 7 8.25 5.83 -19.01
CA LEU A 7 8.18 5.34 -20.39
C LEU A 7 8.16 6.49 -21.41
N ASP A 8 8.60 7.69 -21.00
CA ASP A 8 8.51 8.92 -21.79
C ASP A 8 9.25 8.79 -23.14
N ASP A 9 10.33 7.99 -23.18
CA ASP A 9 11.16 7.75 -24.37
C ASP A 9 10.67 6.59 -25.25
N VAL A 10 9.60 5.88 -24.84
CA VAL A 10 9.07 4.75 -25.62
C VAL A 10 8.00 5.23 -26.60
N PRO A 11 8.15 4.99 -27.92
CA PRO A 11 7.15 5.38 -28.90
C PRO A 11 5.86 4.58 -28.69
N SER A 12 4.86 5.21 -28.06
CA SER A 12 3.58 4.57 -27.71
C SER A 12 2.74 4.14 -28.92
N GLU A 13 3.01 4.66 -30.12
CA GLU A 13 2.32 4.26 -31.36
C GLU A 13 2.86 2.98 -31.98
N LEU A 14 4.05 2.54 -31.58
CA LEU A 14 4.72 1.36 -32.13
C LEU A 14 4.73 0.18 -31.15
N VAL A 15 4.43 0.42 -29.87
CA VAL A 15 4.56 -0.58 -28.81
C VAL A 15 3.37 -0.52 -27.84
N ASN A 16 2.71 -1.67 -27.68
CA ASN A 16 1.69 -1.86 -26.65
C ASN A 16 2.33 -2.36 -25.36
N ILE A 17 2.68 -1.45 -24.45
CA ILE A 17 3.12 -1.81 -23.09
C ILE A 17 1.91 -1.82 -22.17
N LEU A 18 1.65 -2.98 -21.57
CA LEU A 18 0.61 -3.19 -20.57
C LEU A 18 1.24 -3.39 -19.19
N GLY A 19 0.49 -3.02 -18.16
CA GLY A 19 0.85 -3.22 -16.77
C GLY A 19 -0.36 -3.22 -15.86
N PHE A 20 -0.11 -3.28 -14.55
CA PHE A 20 -1.16 -3.30 -13.55
C PHE A 20 -1.00 -2.14 -12.57
N SER A 21 -2.13 -1.66 -12.05
CA SER A 21 -2.16 -0.72 -10.94
C SER A 21 -3.22 -1.14 -9.93
N VAL A 22 -2.89 -1.01 -8.64
CA VAL A 22 -3.84 -1.16 -7.53
C VAL A 22 -4.26 0.19 -6.95
N PHE A 23 -3.70 1.31 -7.42
CA PHE A 23 -3.97 2.61 -6.82
C PHE A 23 -5.43 3.01 -6.96
N ASN A 24 -6.04 3.34 -5.83
CA ASN A 24 -7.36 3.95 -5.77
C ASN A 24 -7.25 5.48 -5.85
N ARG A 25 -7.13 6.00 -7.08
CA ARG A 25 -7.00 7.45 -7.31
C ARG A 25 -8.22 8.28 -6.88
N THR A 26 -9.36 7.63 -6.61
CA THR A 26 -10.58 8.29 -6.09
C THR A 26 -10.64 8.30 -4.56
N HIS A 27 -9.66 7.70 -3.87
CA HIS A 27 -9.59 7.75 -2.42
C HIS A 27 -9.43 9.22 -1.95
N PRO A 28 -10.18 9.69 -0.93
CA PRO A 28 -10.17 11.09 -0.52
C PRO A 28 -8.78 11.64 -0.19
N PHE A 29 -7.94 10.83 0.46
CA PHE A 29 -6.59 11.21 0.86
C PHE A 29 -5.53 11.05 -0.24
N PHE A 30 -5.91 10.57 -1.44
CA PHE A 30 -4.92 10.25 -2.48
C PHE A 30 -4.13 11.48 -2.93
N GLN A 31 -4.81 12.62 -3.09
CA GLN A 31 -4.15 13.87 -3.52
C GLN A 31 -3.16 14.40 -2.48
N ASP A 32 -3.56 14.41 -1.20
CA ASP A 32 -2.69 14.84 -0.11
C ASP A 32 -1.46 13.93 0.00
N PHE A 33 -1.67 12.61 -0.13
CA PHE A 33 -0.58 11.64 -0.18
C PHE A 33 0.43 11.91 -1.30
N LEU A 34 -0.04 12.25 -2.51
CA LEU A 34 0.82 12.64 -3.63
C LEU A 34 1.63 13.90 -3.31
N LEU A 35 0.97 14.92 -2.77
CA LEU A 35 1.61 16.20 -2.45
C LEU A 35 2.67 16.03 -1.36
N SER A 36 2.39 15.24 -0.31
CA SER A 36 3.35 14.93 0.75
C SER A 36 4.57 14.19 0.22
N LEU A 37 4.39 13.20 -0.65
CA LEU A 37 5.52 12.47 -1.25
C LEU A 37 6.35 13.36 -2.17
N ASN A 38 5.71 14.20 -2.98
CA ASN A 38 6.42 15.12 -3.85
C ASN A 38 7.25 16.13 -3.04
N ARG A 39 6.71 16.66 -1.93
CA ARG A 39 7.46 17.54 -1.03
C ARG A 39 8.69 16.82 -0.45
N SER A 40 8.50 15.60 0.06
CA SER A 40 9.60 14.78 0.58
C SER A 40 10.67 14.47 -0.48
N TRP A 41 10.26 14.27 -1.74
CA TRP A 41 11.18 14.08 -2.85
C TRP A 41 11.99 15.35 -3.13
N GLN A 42 11.34 16.51 -3.20
CA GLN A 42 11.99 17.80 -3.48
C GLN A 42 13.05 18.18 -2.44
N GLU A 43 12.87 17.78 -1.18
CA GLU A 43 13.86 17.99 -0.13
C GLU A 43 15.17 17.22 -0.34
N ASN A 44 15.12 16.08 -1.04
CA ASN A 44 16.24 15.14 -1.17
C ASN A 44 16.77 15.00 -2.61
N CYS A 45 16.01 15.43 -3.61
CA CYS A 45 16.23 15.18 -5.04
C CYS A 45 15.77 16.36 -5.90
N ASP A 46 16.11 17.60 -5.53
CA ASP A 46 15.73 18.84 -6.21
C ASP A 46 16.14 18.88 -7.70
N HIS A 47 17.21 18.17 -8.07
CA HIS A 47 17.70 18.07 -9.45
C HIS A 47 16.93 17.10 -10.35
N ALA A 48 16.04 16.26 -9.79
CA ALA A 48 15.33 15.23 -10.55
C ALA A 48 13.80 15.37 -10.44
N PRO A 49 13.05 15.23 -11.56
CA PRO A 49 11.61 15.31 -11.51
C PRO A 49 11.02 14.16 -10.68
N PHE A 50 9.99 14.45 -9.88
CA PHE A 50 9.31 13.44 -9.07
C PHE A 50 8.76 12.31 -9.95
N ALA A 51 9.35 11.11 -9.84
CA ALA A 51 9.05 9.99 -10.73
C ALA A 51 7.65 9.39 -10.55
N GLY A 52 6.91 9.82 -9.52
CA GLY A 52 5.58 9.35 -9.18
C GLY A 52 5.57 8.57 -7.88
N THR A 53 4.42 7.98 -7.57
CA THR A 53 4.16 7.33 -6.28
C THR A 53 4.70 5.90 -6.27
N PRO A 54 5.67 5.57 -5.40
CA PRO A 54 6.04 4.19 -5.17
C PRO A 54 4.86 3.42 -4.58
N LEU A 55 4.55 2.24 -5.14
CA LEU A 55 3.49 1.39 -4.62
C LEU A 55 3.78 0.97 -3.16
N SER A 56 5.04 0.74 -2.82
CA SER A 56 5.47 0.40 -1.45
C SER A 56 5.07 1.45 -0.43
N SER A 57 5.14 2.74 -0.77
CA SER A 57 4.73 3.83 0.13
C SER A 57 3.23 3.80 0.43
N ALA A 58 2.40 3.53 -0.59
CA ALA A 58 0.95 3.42 -0.39
C ALA A 58 0.56 2.15 0.37
N LEU A 59 1.24 1.02 0.08
CA LEU A 59 1.06 -0.21 0.84
C LEU A 59 1.45 -0.03 2.32
N LEU A 60 2.50 0.75 2.61
CA LEU A 60 2.90 1.05 3.98
C LEU A 60 1.87 1.94 4.69
N PHE A 61 1.36 2.98 4.00
CA PHE A 61 0.28 3.82 4.51
C PHE A 61 -0.95 2.97 4.87
N ASP A 62 -1.36 2.10 3.96
CA ASP A 62 -2.49 1.19 4.15
C ASP A 62 -2.23 0.18 5.29
N ALA A 63 -1.00 -0.35 5.40
CA ALA A 63 -0.62 -1.30 6.44
C ALA A 63 -0.74 -0.72 7.85
N VAL A 64 -0.38 0.56 8.05
CA VAL A 64 -0.56 1.24 9.34
C VAL A 64 -2.04 1.27 9.72
N HIS A 65 -2.93 1.61 8.78
CA HIS A 65 -4.37 1.65 9.03
C HIS A 65 -4.94 0.26 9.34
N ALA A 66 -4.52 -0.78 8.60
CA ALA A 66 -4.93 -2.15 8.87
C ALA A 66 -4.50 -2.64 10.26
N VAL A 67 -3.26 -2.34 10.68
CA VAL A 67 -2.77 -2.70 12.01
C VAL A 67 -3.51 -1.94 13.10
N VAL A 68 -3.72 -0.64 12.93
CA VAL A 68 -4.46 0.19 13.90
C VAL A 68 -5.89 -0.31 14.06
N ALA A 69 -6.59 -0.59 12.95
CA ALA A 69 -7.95 -1.13 13.00
C ALA A 69 -8.02 -2.47 13.76
N ALA A 70 -7.11 -3.40 13.46
CA ALA A 70 -7.07 -4.70 14.12
C ALA A 70 -6.76 -4.59 15.64
N VAL A 71 -5.81 -3.71 16.01
CA VAL A 71 -5.46 -3.49 17.43
C VAL A 71 -6.61 -2.82 18.17
N GLN A 72 -7.30 -1.85 17.55
CA GLN A 72 -8.46 -1.20 18.15
C GLN A 72 -9.56 -2.20 18.46
N GLU A 73 -9.90 -3.08 17.52
CA GLU A 73 -10.94 -4.10 17.74
C GLU A 73 -10.51 -5.16 18.77
N LEU A 74 -9.24 -5.60 18.75
CA LEU A 74 -8.71 -6.46 19.80
C LEU A 74 -8.83 -5.82 21.19
N ASN A 75 -8.52 -4.52 21.29
CA ASN A 75 -8.53 -3.78 22.54
C ASN A 75 -9.94 -3.58 23.14
N ARG A 76 -11.00 -3.77 22.35
CA ARG A 76 -12.39 -3.81 22.86
C ARG A 76 -12.68 -5.07 23.67
N SER A 77 -11.99 -6.16 23.36
CA SER A 77 -12.22 -7.49 23.93
C SER A 77 -11.19 -7.91 24.97
N GLN A 78 -9.96 -7.41 24.85
CA GLN A 78 -8.83 -7.75 25.72
C GLN A 78 -8.06 -6.47 26.07
N ASN A 79 -7.55 -6.35 27.30
CA ASN A 79 -6.64 -5.26 27.63
C ASN A 79 -5.27 -5.56 27.03
N VAL A 80 -4.92 -4.93 25.91
CA VAL A 80 -3.71 -5.25 25.14
C VAL A 80 -2.51 -4.52 25.72
N GLY A 81 -1.54 -5.28 26.22
CA GLY A 81 -0.24 -4.76 26.66
C GLY A 81 0.90 -5.14 25.72
N ALA A 82 1.90 -4.27 25.62
CA ALA A 82 3.18 -4.62 24.99
C ALA A 82 4.03 -5.45 25.97
N THR A 83 4.64 -6.54 25.48
CA THR A 83 5.57 -7.36 26.26
C THR A 83 6.98 -7.20 25.70
N GLN A 84 7.96 -6.93 26.56
CA GLN A 84 9.36 -6.94 26.14
C GLN A 84 9.79 -8.37 25.79
N LEU A 85 10.30 -8.54 24.57
CA LEU A 85 10.81 -9.80 24.05
C LEU A 85 12.32 -9.71 23.79
N SER A 86 12.97 -10.87 23.69
CA SER A 86 14.40 -10.99 23.38
C SER A 86 14.64 -12.23 22.52
N CYS A 87 15.50 -12.12 21.52
CA CYS A 87 15.88 -13.24 20.65
C CYS A 87 16.60 -14.38 21.40
N LYS A 88 17.06 -14.15 22.63
CA LYS A 88 17.68 -15.18 23.49
C LYS A 88 16.67 -15.99 24.31
N SER A 89 15.38 -15.65 24.24
CA SER A 89 14.30 -16.26 25.02
C SER A 89 13.24 -16.87 24.10
N SER A 90 12.58 -17.92 24.58
CA SER A 90 11.40 -18.51 23.92
C SER A 90 10.08 -17.84 24.31
N LYS A 91 10.14 -16.72 25.06
CA LYS A 91 8.95 -15.94 25.44
C LYS A 91 8.27 -15.38 24.19
N ILE A 92 6.96 -15.49 24.14
CA ILE A 92 6.11 -14.95 23.06
C ILE A 92 5.27 -13.77 23.57
N TRP A 93 4.72 -13.01 22.63
CA TRP A 93 3.65 -12.05 22.93
C TRP A 93 2.31 -12.76 22.96
N GLU A 94 1.66 -12.76 24.12
CA GLU A 94 0.45 -13.55 24.39
C GLU A 94 -0.75 -13.16 23.51
N HIS A 95 -0.84 -11.91 23.09
CA HIS A 95 -1.92 -11.42 22.22
C HIS A 95 -1.65 -11.62 20.72
N GLY A 96 -0.49 -12.16 20.34
CA GLY A 96 -0.09 -12.28 18.92
C GLY A 96 -1.09 -13.09 18.08
N THR A 97 -1.55 -14.23 18.60
CA THR A 97 -2.55 -15.07 17.91
C THR A 97 -3.88 -14.34 17.73
N SER A 98 -4.34 -13.65 18.77
CA SER A 98 -5.58 -12.86 18.72
C SER A 98 -5.45 -11.73 17.69
N LEU A 99 -4.35 -10.97 17.71
CA LEU A 99 -4.11 -9.91 16.74
C LEU A 99 -4.12 -10.44 15.30
N MET A 100 -3.49 -11.58 15.04
CA MET A 100 -3.50 -12.20 13.71
C MET A 100 -4.91 -12.57 13.24
N ASN A 101 -5.83 -12.90 14.15
CA ASN A 101 -7.23 -13.15 13.80
C ASN A 101 -7.96 -11.84 13.48
N TYR A 102 -7.77 -10.79 14.29
CA TYR A 102 -8.36 -9.47 14.00
C TYR A 102 -7.82 -8.86 12.71
N LEU A 103 -6.53 -9.03 12.41
CA LEU A 103 -5.93 -8.61 11.13
C LEU A 103 -6.62 -9.28 9.93
N ARG A 104 -7.00 -10.56 10.04
CA ARG A 104 -7.75 -11.26 8.98
C ARG A 104 -9.19 -10.78 8.83
N MET A 105 -9.75 -10.12 9.84
CA MET A 105 -11.09 -9.55 9.82
C MET A 105 -11.10 -8.08 9.37
N VAL A 106 -9.93 -7.48 9.09
CA VAL A 106 -9.86 -6.12 8.60
C VAL A 106 -10.51 -6.05 7.22
N GLU A 107 -11.45 -5.13 7.09
CA GLU A 107 -12.08 -4.73 5.83
C GLU A 107 -12.07 -3.20 5.77
N LEU A 108 -11.29 -2.63 4.85
CA LEU A 108 -11.20 -1.17 4.69
C LEU A 108 -10.88 -0.76 3.25
N GLU A 109 -11.20 0.49 2.91
CA GLU A 109 -10.81 1.11 1.64
C GLU A 109 -9.54 1.95 1.83
N GLY A 110 -8.44 1.55 1.19
CA GLY A 110 -7.15 2.24 1.28
C GLY A 110 -6.75 2.96 -0.02
N LEU A 111 -5.53 3.50 -0.01
CA LEU A 111 -4.90 4.09 -1.20
C LEU A 111 -4.66 3.05 -2.30
N THR A 112 -4.59 1.78 -1.94
CA THR A 112 -4.47 0.66 -2.87
C THR A 112 -5.81 -0.08 -3.12
N GLY A 113 -6.95 0.52 -2.81
CA GLY A 113 -8.29 -0.06 -2.99
C GLY A 113 -8.71 -0.93 -1.81
N HIS A 114 -9.67 -1.83 -2.05
CA HIS A 114 -10.23 -2.71 -1.02
C HIS A 114 -9.18 -3.60 -0.35
N ILE A 115 -9.13 -3.58 0.98
CA ILE A 115 -8.18 -4.33 1.81
C ILE A 115 -8.97 -5.32 2.65
N GLU A 116 -8.80 -6.59 2.31
CA GLU A 116 -9.36 -7.74 2.98
C GLU A 116 -8.33 -8.88 2.90
N PHE A 117 -8.33 -9.78 3.87
CA PHE A 117 -7.42 -10.93 3.90
C PHE A 117 -8.17 -12.25 4.03
N ASN A 118 -7.76 -13.24 3.24
CA ASN A 118 -8.29 -14.59 3.35
C ASN A 118 -7.72 -15.34 4.58
N SER A 119 -8.14 -16.59 4.77
CA SER A 119 -7.69 -17.45 5.88
C SER A 119 -6.16 -17.69 5.91
N LYS A 120 -5.47 -17.54 4.78
CA LYS A 120 -4.01 -17.65 4.66
C LYS A 120 -3.28 -16.32 4.91
N GLY A 121 -4.01 -15.22 5.14
CA GLY A 121 -3.43 -13.87 5.28
C GLY A 121 -3.02 -13.24 3.95
N GLN A 122 -3.52 -13.74 2.83
CA GLN A 122 -3.30 -13.14 1.52
C GLN A 122 -4.41 -12.14 1.21
N ARG A 123 -4.08 -11.04 0.53
CA ARG A 123 -5.08 -10.07 0.09
C ARG A 123 -6.12 -10.76 -0.80
N SER A 124 -7.40 -10.60 -0.48
CA SER A 124 -8.54 -11.10 -1.25
C SER A 124 -9.41 -9.94 -1.72
N ASN A 125 -10.34 -10.21 -2.64
CA ASN A 125 -11.40 -9.28 -3.03
C ASN A 125 -10.90 -7.89 -3.48
N TYR A 126 -9.74 -7.84 -4.16
CA TYR A 126 -9.15 -6.60 -4.67
C TYR A 126 -9.09 -6.59 -6.20
N ALA A 127 -9.06 -5.39 -6.78
CA ALA A 127 -9.02 -5.21 -8.22
C ALA A 127 -7.63 -4.78 -8.70
N LEU A 128 -7.18 -5.38 -9.81
CA LEU A 128 -6.05 -4.89 -10.59
C LEU A 128 -6.59 -4.12 -11.78
N ARG A 129 -6.21 -2.84 -11.90
CA ARG A 129 -6.53 -2.01 -13.06
C ARG A 129 -5.47 -2.27 -14.13
N ILE A 130 -5.92 -2.65 -15.33
CA ILE A 130 -5.03 -2.81 -16.48
C ILE A 130 -4.66 -1.43 -17.01
N MET A 131 -3.37 -1.15 -17.07
CA MET A 131 -2.81 0.10 -17.54
C MET A 131 -2.12 -0.13 -18.88
N GLN A 132 -2.23 0.84 -19.79
CA GLN A 132 -1.54 0.86 -21.07
C GLN A 132 -0.72 2.14 -21.21
N ASN A 133 0.48 2.02 -21.77
CA ASN A 133 1.29 3.16 -22.18
C ASN A 133 0.56 4.01 -23.24
N SER A 134 0.58 5.33 -23.08
CA SER A 134 0.13 6.29 -24.08
C SER A 134 1.09 7.48 -24.12
N ARG A 135 0.96 8.35 -25.14
CA ARG A 135 1.73 9.59 -25.27
C ARG A 135 1.65 10.48 -24.01
N ASP A 136 0.56 10.40 -23.26
CA ASP A 136 0.32 11.19 -22.04
C ASP A 136 0.62 10.39 -20.74
N GLY A 137 1.36 9.28 -20.85
CA GLY A 137 1.67 8.37 -19.75
C GLY A 137 0.70 7.18 -19.63
N LEU A 138 0.74 6.49 -18.49
CA LEU A 138 -0.06 5.29 -18.26
C LEU A 138 -1.54 5.62 -18.07
N ARG A 139 -2.39 5.06 -18.94
CA ARG A 139 -3.87 5.19 -18.88
C ARG A 139 -4.52 3.85 -18.59
N GLN A 140 -5.63 3.86 -17.86
CA GLN A 140 -6.41 2.65 -17.63
C GLN A 140 -7.11 2.25 -18.94
N VAL A 141 -7.00 0.97 -19.30
CA VAL A 141 -7.75 0.38 -20.43
C VAL A 141 -9.22 0.29 -20.02
N LYS A 142 -10.12 0.79 -20.87
CA LYS A 142 -11.58 0.71 -20.67
C LYS A 142 -12.15 -0.55 -21.29
#